data_AF-A0A2Z6P9L5-F1
#
_entry.id   AF-A0A2Z6P9L5-F1
#
_cell.length_a   1.000
_cell.length_b   1.000
_cell.length_c   1.000
_cell.angle_alpha   90.00
_cell.angle_beta   90.00
_cell.angle_gamma   90.00
#
_symmetry.space_group_name_H-M   'P 1'
#
loop_
_entity.id
_entity.type
_entity.pdbx_description
1 polymer ?
#
loop_
_entity_poly.entity_id
_entity_poly.type
_entity_poly.pdbx_seq_one_letter_code
_entity_poly.pdbx_strand_id
1 'polypeptide(L)' 'MQRWNLRASTHEGEALAMLNAMEWVQHMSLHSIIFASDSTLLVDAIMLKNVGYSEVNVIATSTRSILE' A
#
# COMPACT_ATOMS: atom_id res chain seq x y z
N MET A 1 14.87 5.29 8.24
CA MET A 1 13.88 5.98 9.10
C MET A 1 12.89 6.68 8.19
N GLN A 2 11.71 6.11 7.97
CA GLN A 2 10.64 6.75 7.22
C GLN A 2 10.05 7.89 8.05
N ARG A 3 10.04 9.10 7.48
CA ARG A 3 9.36 10.25 8.06
C ARG A 3 7.87 10.05 7.86
N TRP A 4 7.12 9.97 8.95
CA TRP A 4 5.66 10.01 8.92
C TRP A 4 5.22 11.31 8.24
N ASN A 5 4.55 11.19 7.10
CA ASN A 5 4.04 12.35 6.39
C ASN A 5 2.77 12.82 7.13
N LEU A 6 2.94 13.72 8.10
CA LEU A 6 1.86 14.25 8.96
C LEU A 6 0.76 15.02 8.19
N ARG A 7 0.86 15.10 6.86
CA ARG A 7 -0.11 15.72 5.97
C ARG A 7 -0.89 14.72 5.10
N ALA A 8 -0.63 13.42 5.25
CA ALA A 8 -1.37 12.40 4.52
C ALA A 8 -2.85 12.44 4.93
N SER A 9 -3.74 12.41 3.95
CA SER A 9 -5.15 12.08 4.15
C SER A 9 -5.29 10.68 4.74
N THR A 10 -6.46 10.36 5.31
CA THR A 10 -6.74 9.03 5.88
C THR A 10 -6.40 7.90 4.90
N HIS A 11 -6.79 8.03 3.63
CA HIS A 11 -6.55 7.02 2.60
C HIS A 11 -5.08 6.91 2.18
N GLU A 12 -4.35 8.03 2.13
CA GLU A 12 -2.91 8.02 1.89
C GLU A 12 -2.17 7.35 3.07
N GLY A 13 -2.62 7.61 4.29
CA GLY A 13 -2.11 6.96 5.49
C GLY A 13 -2.32 5.44 5.46
N GLU A 14 -3.51 4.98 5.08
CA GLU A 14 -3.84 3.56 4.92
C GLU A 14 -2.95 2.90 3.86
N ALA A 15 -2.80 3.55 2.69
CA ALA A 15 -1.97 3.04 1.61
C ALA A 15 -0.48 2.97 2.03
N LEU A 16 0.02 4.02 2.70
CA LEU A 16 1.39 4.04 3.23
C LEU A 16 1.62 2.96 4.29
N ALA A 17 0.65 2.75 5.19
CA ALA A 17 0.73 1.70 6.20
C ALA A 17 0.82 0.31 5.55
N MET A 18 0.02 0.08 4.51
CA MET A 18 0.06 -1.17 3.75
C MET A 18 1.40 -1.37 3.03
N LEU A 19 1.90 -0.34 2.35
CA LEU A 19 3.21 -0.38 1.68
C LEU A 19 4.32 -0.73 2.67
N ASN A 20 4.35 -0.05 3.82
CA ASN A 20 5.37 -0.28 4.85
C ASN A 20 5.30 -1.69 5.43
N ALA A 21 4.09 -2.22 5.64
CA ALA A 21 3.89 -3.59 6.10
C ALA A 21 4.43 -4.61 5.09
N MET A 22 4.21 -4.37 3.78
CA MET A 22 4.74 -5.23 2.72
C MET A 22 6.25 -5.16 2.58
N GLU A 23 6.83 -3.95 2.60
CA GLU A 23 8.29 -3.77 2.59
C GLU A 23 8.93 -4.48 3.80
N TRP A 24 8.31 -4.39 4.97
CA TRP A 24 8.79 -5.09 6.17
C TRP A 24 8.77 -6.61 6.02
N VAL A 25 7.67 -7.18 5.50
CA VAL A 25 7.56 -8.62 5.20
C VAL A 25 8.63 -9.06 4.20
N GLN A 26 8.85 -8.28 3.14
CA GLN A 26 9.88 -8.53 2.13
C GLN A 26 11.28 -8.50 2.75
N HIS A 27 11.57 -7.52 3.61
CA HIS A 27 12.84 -7.42 4.34
C HIS A 27 13.09 -8.61 5.27
N MET A 28 12.03 -9.24 5.79
CA MET A 28 12.13 -10.44 6.63
C MET A 28 12.18 -11.74 5.83
N SER A 29 12.12 -11.69 4.49
CA SER A 29 12.02 -12.86 3.62
C SER A 29 10.87 -13.79 4.01
N LEU A 30 9.77 -13.22 4.51
CA LEU A 30 8.58 -13.99 4.84
C LEU A 30 7.79 -14.26 3.55
N HIS A 31 7.24 -15.47 3.45
CA HIS A 31 6.48 -15.93 2.29
C HIS A 31 5.08 -16.36 2.71
N SER A 32 4.15 -16.38 1.76
CA SER A 32 2.75 -16.81 1.98
C SER A 32 2.01 -15.99 3.04
N ILE A 33 2.17 -14.67 3.01
CA ILE A 33 1.49 -13.72 3.90
C ILE A 33 0.19 -13.22 3.25
N ILE A 34 -0.86 -13.12 4.05
CA ILE A 34 -2.13 -12.50 3.65
C ILE A 34 -2.17 -11.09 4.24
N PHE A 35 -2.26 -10.09 3.37
CA PHE A 35 -2.51 -8.70 3.77
C PHE A 35 -4.02 -8.42 3.71
N ALA A 36 -4.57 -7.81 4.75
CA ALA A 36 -5.98 -7.47 4.86
C ALA A 36 -6.14 -5.99 5.24
N SER A 37 -7.16 -5.35 4.66
CA SER A 37 -7.57 -3.98 4.98
C SER A 37 -9.09 -3.89 4.93
N ASP A 38 -9.67 -3.12 5.84
CA ASP A 38 -11.09 -2.73 5.84
C ASP A 38 -11.37 -1.54 4.91
N SER A 39 -10.33 -0.91 4.36
CA SER A 39 -10.43 0.17 3.39
C SER A 39 -10.77 -0.39 2.01
N THR A 40 -12.06 -0.38 1.69
CA THR A 40 -12.59 -0.79 0.37
C THR A 40 -11.92 -0.02 -0.77
N LEU A 41 -11.69 1.28 -0.59
CA LEU A 41 -11.00 2.12 -1.57
C LEU A 41 -9.56 1.66 -1.81
N LEU A 42 -8.80 1.33 -0.76
CA LEU A 42 -7.44 0.81 -0.91
C LEU A 42 -7.43 -0.55 -1.61
N VAL A 43 -8.33 -1.45 -1.21
CA VAL A 43 -8.47 -2.78 -1.83
C VAL A 43 -8.76 -2.64 -3.33
N ASP A 44 -9.73 -1.81 -3.69
CA ASP A 44 -10.07 -1.54 -5.09
C ASP A 44 -8.89 -0.92 -5.84
N ALA A 45 -8.22 0.08 -5.25
CA ALA A 45 -7.05 0.72 -5.83
C ALA A 45 -5.90 -0.26 -6.08
N ILE A 46 -5.67 -1.23 -5.20
CA ILE A 46 -4.70 -2.33 -5.37
C ILE A 46 -5.16 -3.34 -6.42
N MET A 47 -6.46 -3.54 -6.65
CA MET A 47 -6.93 -4.48 -7.69
C MET A 47 -6.98 -3.85 -9.09
N LEU A 48 -7.01 -2.54 -9.19
CA LEU A 48 -7.13 -1.80 -10.45
C LEU A 48 -5.83 -1.80 -11.27
N LYS A 49 -5.86 -2.34 -12.50
CA LYS A 49 -4.68 -2.49 -13.38
C LYS A 49 -4.16 -1.19 -14.02
N ASN A 50 -4.93 -0.10 -14.05
CA ASN A 50 -4.54 1.13 -14.74
C ASN A 50 -5.43 2.30 -14.30
N VAL A 51 -5.02 3.13 -13.34
CA VAL A 51 -5.83 4.29 -12.93
C VAL A 51 -4.98 5.46 -12.44
N GLY A 52 -5.27 6.64 -13.01
CA GLY A 52 -5.14 8.02 -12.50
C GLY A 52 -4.03 8.43 -11.51
N TYR A 53 -3.52 9.66 -11.68
CA TYR A 53 -2.47 10.28 -10.85
C TYR A 53 -2.93 10.74 -9.45
N SER A 54 -3.67 9.94 -8.68
CA SER A 54 -3.88 10.22 -7.25
C SER A 54 -2.75 9.61 -6.41
N GLU A 55 -2.34 10.27 -5.33
CA GLU A 55 -1.24 9.80 -4.47
C GLU A 55 -1.56 8.43 -3.86
N VAL A 56 -2.81 8.19 -3.44
CA VAL A 56 -3.30 6.88 -3.00
C VAL A 56 -3.11 5.80 -4.08
N ASN A 57 -3.43 6.09 -5.34
CA ASN A 57 -3.26 5.13 -6.44
C ASN A 57 -1.80 4.84 -6.74
N VAL A 58 -0.93 5.84 -6.63
CA VAL A 58 0.52 5.65 -6.80
C VAL A 58 1.05 4.71 -5.72
N ILE A 59 0.68 4.94 -4.45
CA ILE A 59 1.11 4.07 -3.33
C ILE A 59 0.53 2.67 -3.50
N ALA A 60 -0.76 2.53 -3.79
CA ALA A 60 -1.42 1.24 -4.01
C ALA A 60 -0.80 0.46 -5.18
N THR A 61 -0.33 1.16 -6.23
CA THR A 61 0.38 0.55 -7.35
C THR A 61 1.75 0.02 -6.93
N SER A 62 2.50 0.78 -6.11
CA SER A 62 3.76 0.30 -5.53
C SER A 62 3.53 -0.92 -4.64
N THR A 63 2.49 -0.91 -3.82
CA THR A 63 2.05 -2.05 -3.00
C THR A 63 1.81 -3.29 -3.86
N ARG A 64 1.07 -3.17 -4.97
CA ARG A 64 0.84 -4.27 -5.92
C ARG A 64 2.14 -4.81 -6.51
N SER A 65 3.05 -3.92 -6.91
CA SER A 65 4.34 -4.33 -7.49
C SER A 65 5.20 -5.17 -6.56
N ILE A 66 5.02 -5.09 -5.23
CA ILE A 66 5.72 -5.92 -4.26
C ILE A 66 5.10 -7.34 -4.19
N LEU A 67 3.85 -7.50 -4.61
CA LEU A 67 3.13 -8.78 -4.58
C LEU A 67 3.36 -9.66 -5.82
N GLU A 68 3.79 -9.09 -6.95
CA GLU A 68 4.10 -9.78 -8.21
C GLU A 68 5.54 -10.32 -8.23
#